data_AF-A0AAN6WJB3-F1
#
_entry.id   AF-A0AAN6WJB3-F1
#
_cell.length_a   1.000
_cell.length_b   1.000
_cell.length_c   1.000
_cell.angle_alpha   90.00
_cell.angle_beta   90.00
_cell.angle_gamma   90.00
#
_symmetry.space_group_name_H-M   'P 1'
#
loop_
_entity.id
_entity.type
_entity.pdbx_description
1 polymer ?
#
loop_
_entity_poly.entity_id
_entity_poly.type
_entity_poly.pdbx_seq_one_letter_code
_entity_poly.pdbx_strand_id
1 'polypeptide(L)'
;MTFLLGFRPCLSPATFTRPHPTTCNFLSARTTPFPSSSRAAALFSTTGKMMNVEDGKPSANKRPRAEEDSGPENKENGGKGEDAHRYQAGTSTDRPEDQWKFRAPYRIHEKPDNFEAKWKGKCHCGSVQYELSRDKPLASKYCHCTTCQRMHGAPFQWAAIFHKEDINFTKGHHDLGWYDPTNKSTTHHLPCKVQCAYCRTPIMDEGRNMILLFPTLIEGINTPKGREAFAAQCHMFYPQRVVDIKDGLPKFSRLQDESDLCDEETGEVLEGTNPKEKEKKEGEGEEKKD
;
A
#
# COMPACT_ATOMS: atom_id res chain seq x y z
N MET A 1 -13.21 -68.82 -26.49
CA MET A 1 -12.87 -68.40 -27.87
C MET A 1 -13.86 -67.33 -28.29
N THR A 2 -13.34 -66.20 -28.79
CA THR A 2 -13.99 -65.10 -29.53
C THR A 2 -15.24 -64.41 -28.93
N PHE A 3 -15.08 -63.12 -28.63
CA PHE A 3 -16.12 -62.20 -28.14
C PHE A 3 -16.77 -61.39 -29.27
N LEU A 4 -17.88 -60.71 -28.93
CA LEU A 4 -18.69 -59.82 -29.77
C LEU A 4 -18.15 -58.38 -29.88
N LEU A 5 -18.56 -57.70 -30.97
CA LEU A 5 -18.71 -56.24 -31.15
C LEU A 5 -17.45 -55.33 -31.19
N GLY A 6 -17.48 -54.33 -32.08
CA GLY A 6 -16.51 -53.22 -32.11
C GLY A 6 -16.64 -52.29 -33.33
N PHE A 7 -16.94 -51.01 -33.10
CA PHE A 7 -17.02 -49.97 -34.14
C PHE A 7 -15.64 -49.35 -34.49
N ARG A 8 -15.55 -48.74 -35.69
CA ARG A 8 -14.68 -47.62 -36.17
C ARG A 8 -13.60 -47.05 -35.21
N PRO A 9 -12.39 -46.71 -35.71
CA PRO A 9 -12.20 -45.52 -36.59
C PRO A 9 -11.29 -45.85 -37.82
N CYS A 10 -10.72 -44.93 -38.63
CA CYS A 10 -10.65 -43.46 -38.65
C CYS A 10 -10.56 -42.91 -40.12
N LEU A 11 -10.21 -41.63 -40.31
CA LEU A 11 -9.86 -40.97 -41.59
C LEU A 11 -8.66 -40.00 -41.41
N SER A 12 -7.99 -39.66 -42.52
CA SER A 12 -6.70 -38.91 -42.56
C SER A 12 -6.78 -37.43 -42.13
N PRO A 13 -5.63 -36.77 -41.85
CA PRO A 13 -5.57 -35.42 -41.29
C PRO A 13 -5.76 -34.31 -42.33
N ALA A 14 -6.36 -33.19 -41.91
CA ALA A 14 -6.48 -31.98 -42.72
C ALA A 14 -5.27 -31.05 -42.53
N THR A 15 -4.74 -30.52 -43.63
CA THR A 15 -3.66 -29.53 -43.66
C THR A 15 -4.18 -28.11 -43.42
N PHE A 16 -3.55 -27.38 -42.48
CA PHE A 16 -3.95 -26.01 -42.13
C PHE A 16 -3.08 -24.98 -42.86
N THR A 17 -3.67 -24.24 -43.81
CA THR A 17 -3.00 -23.15 -44.54
C THR A 17 -3.20 -21.80 -43.85
N ARG A 18 -2.11 -21.02 -43.66
CA ARG A 18 -2.15 -19.67 -43.11
C ARG A 18 -2.83 -18.66 -44.07
N PRO A 19 -3.60 -17.67 -43.56
CA PRO A 19 -4.03 -16.52 -44.35
C PRO A 19 -2.96 -15.41 -44.45
N HIS A 20 -2.94 -14.71 -45.58
CA HIS A 20 -2.15 -13.50 -45.83
C HIS A 20 -2.78 -12.25 -45.17
N PRO A 21 -2.02 -11.17 -44.90
CA PRO A 21 -2.54 -9.95 -44.31
C PRO A 21 -3.28 -9.08 -45.35
N THR A 22 -4.45 -8.58 -44.98
CA THR A 22 -5.20 -7.58 -45.75
C THR A 22 -4.70 -6.16 -45.49
N THR A 23 -4.70 -5.35 -46.54
CA THR A 23 -4.21 -3.96 -46.56
C THR A 23 -5.10 -3.02 -45.73
N CYS A 24 -4.49 -2.24 -44.83
CA CYS A 24 -5.18 -1.20 -44.07
C CYS A 24 -5.25 0.10 -44.89
N ASN A 25 -6.46 0.57 -45.23
CA ASN A 25 -6.65 1.83 -45.96
C ASN A 25 -6.49 3.04 -45.02
N PHE A 26 -5.55 3.92 -45.34
CA PHE A 26 -5.41 5.22 -44.70
C PHE A 26 -6.60 6.14 -45.03
N LEU A 27 -7.41 6.51 -44.04
CA LEU A 27 -8.26 7.70 -44.13
C LEU A 27 -7.48 8.92 -43.62
N SER A 28 -7.22 9.85 -44.53
CA SER A 28 -6.60 11.14 -44.23
C SER A 28 -7.57 12.06 -43.47
N ALA A 29 -7.41 12.15 -42.15
CA ALA A 29 -8.05 13.20 -41.35
C ALA A 29 -7.31 14.53 -41.60
N ARG A 30 -8.02 15.53 -42.14
CA ARG A 30 -7.45 16.85 -42.45
C ARG A 30 -7.14 17.63 -41.18
N THR A 31 -5.95 18.21 -41.11
CA THR A 31 -5.56 19.19 -40.10
C THR A 31 -6.29 20.52 -40.31
N THR A 32 -6.97 21.01 -39.29
CA THR A 32 -7.45 22.41 -39.22
C THR A 32 -6.58 23.20 -38.24
N PRO A 33 -6.21 24.46 -38.56
CA PRO A 33 -5.20 25.19 -37.81
C PRO A 33 -5.71 25.77 -36.48
N PHE A 34 -4.83 25.80 -35.48
CA PHE A 34 -4.98 26.58 -34.24
C PHE A 34 -4.94 28.09 -34.53
N PRO A 35 -5.87 28.89 -33.99
CA PRO A 35 -5.65 30.32 -33.81
C PRO A 35 -4.96 30.58 -32.45
N SER A 36 -3.84 31.29 -32.47
CA SER A 36 -3.15 31.77 -31.28
C SER A 36 -3.75 33.10 -30.77
N SER A 37 -3.93 33.26 -29.46
CA SER A 37 -3.23 34.28 -28.64
C SER A 37 -3.97 34.72 -27.36
N SER A 38 -3.17 35.17 -26.38
CA SER A 38 -3.46 36.24 -25.40
C SER A 38 -4.52 36.06 -24.27
N ARG A 39 -3.97 35.83 -23.07
CA ARG A 39 -4.27 36.50 -21.78
C ARG A 39 -5.74 36.90 -21.44
N ALA A 40 -6.31 36.19 -20.46
CA ALA A 40 -7.16 36.74 -19.39
C ALA A 40 -6.93 35.87 -18.13
N ALA A 41 -6.49 36.37 -16.97
CA ALA A 41 -7.10 37.37 -16.07
C ALA A 41 -8.37 36.85 -15.40
N ALA A 42 -8.31 36.65 -14.08
CA ALA A 42 -9.36 36.03 -13.28
C ALA A 42 -10.51 37.01 -12.96
N LEU A 43 -11.76 36.54 -13.10
CA LEU A 43 -12.96 37.17 -12.56
C LEU A 43 -13.99 36.09 -12.17
N PHE A 44 -14.02 35.70 -10.90
CA PHE A 44 -15.22 35.10 -10.30
C PHE A 44 -16.03 36.22 -9.64
N SER A 45 -17.05 36.72 -10.35
CA SER A 45 -17.93 37.76 -9.82
C SER A 45 -19.02 37.17 -8.94
N THR A 46 -19.26 37.82 -7.81
CA THR A 46 -20.25 37.46 -6.79
C THR A 46 -21.66 37.90 -7.17
N THR A 47 -22.64 37.00 -7.14
CA THR A 47 -24.04 37.34 -6.80
C THR A 47 -24.74 36.14 -6.15
N GLY A 48 -24.66 36.05 -4.81
CA GLY A 48 -25.47 35.16 -3.98
C GLY A 48 -26.18 35.99 -2.92
N LYS A 49 -27.52 36.01 -2.95
CA LYS A 49 -28.36 37.00 -2.24
C LYS A 49 -28.49 36.64 -0.76
N MET A 50 -27.99 37.49 0.14
CA MET A 50 -28.19 37.33 1.58
C MET A 50 -29.66 37.51 1.95
N MET A 51 -30.17 36.65 2.83
CA MET A 51 -31.45 36.82 3.51
C MET A 51 -31.19 36.88 5.01
N ASN A 52 -31.63 37.96 5.66
CA ASN A 52 -31.52 38.13 7.11
C ASN A 52 -32.54 37.22 7.81
N VAL A 53 -32.15 36.68 8.97
CA VAL A 53 -33.07 36.11 9.97
C VAL A 53 -32.71 36.75 11.31
N GLU A 54 -33.73 37.20 12.04
CA GLU A 54 -33.61 38.13 13.16
C GLU A 54 -33.24 37.47 14.50
N ASP A 55 -32.80 38.30 15.46
CA ASP A 55 -32.27 37.88 16.76
C ASP A 55 -33.29 37.20 17.70
N GLY A 56 -33.03 35.93 18.01
CA GLY A 56 -33.78 35.13 18.99
C GLY A 56 -33.01 34.93 20.31
N LYS A 57 -33.38 35.68 21.35
CA LYS A 57 -32.77 35.67 22.69
C LYS A 57 -33.02 34.34 23.44
N PRO A 58 -31.99 33.61 23.94
CA PRO A 58 -32.22 32.38 24.69
C PRO A 58 -32.65 32.65 26.15
N SER A 59 -33.64 31.89 26.60
CA SER A 59 -34.19 31.96 27.96
C SER A 59 -33.33 31.21 28.99
N ALA A 60 -33.22 31.74 30.20
CA ALA A 60 -32.47 31.11 31.29
C ALA A 60 -33.28 30.00 31.95
N ASN A 61 -32.66 28.85 32.21
CA ASN A 61 -33.23 27.85 33.11
C ASN A 61 -32.13 27.22 34.00
N LYS A 62 -32.31 27.31 35.32
CA LYS A 62 -31.34 26.89 36.35
C LYS A 62 -31.52 25.40 36.69
N ARG A 63 -30.41 24.66 36.84
CA ARG A 63 -30.29 23.46 37.70
C ARG A 63 -28.89 23.42 38.37
N PRO A 64 -28.70 22.69 39.49
CA PRO A 64 -27.81 23.11 40.58
C PRO A 64 -26.35 22.62 40.50
N ARG A 65 -25.51 23.21 41.37
CA ARG A 65 -24.06 22.95 41.53
C ARG A 65 -23.79 21.92 42.64
N ALA A 66 -23.01 20.89 42.32
CA ALA A 66 -22.23 19.98 43.18
C ALA A 66 -21.43 19.07 42.20
N GLU A 67 -20.16 18.69 42.37
CA GLU A 67 -19.15 18.91 43.42
C GLU A 67 -17.80 19.31 42.77
N GLU A 68 -16.80 19.67 43.57
CA GLU A 68 -15.44 19.97 43.12
C GLU A 68 -14.59 18.68 43.13
N ASP A 69 -14.05 18.28 41.97
CA ASP A 69 -12.97 17.28 41.89
C ASP A 69 -11.72 17.93 41.29
N SER A 70 -10.60 17.75 41.98
CA SER A 70 -9.34 18.45 41.75
C SER A 70 -8.44 17.68 40.78
N GLY A 71 -8.63 17.90 39.48
CA GLY A 71 -7.68 17.48 38.45
C GLY A 71 -6.37 18.28 38.49
N PRO A 72 -5.19 17.66 38.25
CA PRO A 72 -3.91 18.34 38.34
C PRO A 72 -3.70 19.37 37.21
N GLU A 73 -3.00 20.46 37.56
CA GLU A 73 -2.76 21.62 36.71
C GLU A 73 -2.08 21.26 35.37
N ASN A 74 -2.78 21.50 34.26
CA ASN A 74 -2.20 21.37 32.94
C ASN A 74 -1.33 22.61 32.65
N LYS A 75 -0.03 22.51 32.91
CA LYS A 75 0.92 23.61 32.68
C LYS A 75 0.93 24.01 31.20
N GLU A 76 0.55 25.26 30.94
CA GLU A 76 0.77 25.90 29.65
C GLU A 76 2.25 25.83 29.27
N ASN A 77 2.55 25.24 28.13
CA ASN A 77 3.86 25.38 27.48
C ASN A 77 3.64 25.95 26.07
N GLY A 78 3.49 27.27 26.02
CA GLY A 78 3.37 28.04 24.79
C GLY A 78 4.66 28.05 23.99
N GLY A 79 4.88 27.01 23.17
CA GLY A 79 5.93 26.98 22.16
C GLY A 79 5.59 27.91 21.00
N LYS A 80 6.22 29.09 20.94
CA LYS A 80 6.12 29.98 19.78
C LYS A 80 6.87 29.38 18.59
N GLY A 81 6.15 29.08 17.51
CA GLY A 81 6.71 29.18 16.16
C GLY A 81 7.68 28.09 15.70
N GLU A 82 7.46 26.83 16.09
CA GLU A 82 7.95 25.69 15.28
C GLU A 82 6.78 24.76 14.94
N ASP A 83 6.38 24.82 13.66
CA ASP A 83 5.82 23.74 12.87
C ASP A 83 5.36 22.48 13.62
N ALA A 84 4.08 22.43 13.99
CA ALA A 84 3.47 21.36 14.79
C ALA A 84 3.55 19.95 14.16
N HIS A 85 4.05 19.82 12.93
CA HIS A 85 4.37 18.52 12.35
C HIS A 85 5.60 17.85 13.01
N ARG A 86 6.55 18.65 13.55
CA ARG A 86 7.76 18.17 14.24
C ARG A 86 7.48 17.41 15.53
N TYR A 87 6.30 17.48 16.14
CA TYR A 87 6.02 16.71 17.36
C TYR A 87 6.09 15.17 17.19
N GLN A 88 6.14 14.64 15.96
CA GLN A 88 6.49 13.21 15.71
C GLN A 88 7.98 12.94 15.44
N ALA A 89 8.79 13.99 15.19
CA ALA A 89 10.22 13.90 14.91
C ALA A 89 10.98 14.74 15.95
N GLY A 90 11.55 14.07 16.97
CA GLY A 90 12.17 14.72 18.13
C GLY A 90 13.18 15.82 17.77
N THR A 91 13.24 16.87 18.59
CA THR A 91 14.12 18.04 18.38
C THR A 91 15.62 17.71 18.40
N SER A 92 15.99 16.57 18.99
CA SER A 92 17.29 15.90 18.81
C SER A 92 17.05 14.41 18.58
N THR A 93 17.98 13.79 17.85
CA THR A 93 17.94 12.38 17.49
C THR A 93 18.72 11.48 18.44
N ASP A 94 19.38 12.03 19.45
CA ASP A 94 20.54 11.40 20.08
C ASP A 94 20.20 10.86 21.47
N ARG A 95 19.02 10.24 21.58
CA ARG A 95 18.54 9.63 22.81
C ARG A 95 19.04 8.19 22.94
N PRO A 96 19.34 7.68 24.16
CA PRO A 96 19.77 6.29 24.36
C PRO A 96 18.82 5.23 23.80
N GLU A 97 17.52 5.52 23.73
CA GLU A 97 16.48 4.66 23.14
C GLU A 97 16.42 4.68 21.60
N ASP A 98 17.09 5.64 20.93
CA ASP A 98 17.04 5.82 19.48
C ASP A 98 18.10 4.99 18.70
N GLN A 99 18.64 3.93 19.32
CA GLN A 99 19.64 3.01 18.74
C GLN A 99 19.22 2.34 17.42
N TRP A 100 17.93 2.37 17.10
CA TRP A 100 17.40 1.92 15.81
C TRP A 100 18.00 2.68 14.62
N LYS A 101 18.42 3.94 14.80
CA LYS A 101 19.00 4.80 13.74
C LYS A 101 20.30 4.26 13.15
N PHE A 102 21.07 3.50 13.95
CA PHE A 102 22.35 2.93 13.54
C PHE A 102 22.22 1.53 12.93
N ARG A 103 21.00 1.00 12.81
CA ARG A 103 20.70 -0.34 12.30
C ARG A 103 19.93 -0.24 10.99
N ALA A 104 20.01 -1.28 10.16
CA ALA A 104 19.12 -1.42 9.02
C ALA A 104 17.64 -1.43 9.52
N PRO A 105 16.69 -0.74 8.87
CA PRO A 105 16.79 -0.07 7.56
C PRO A 105 17.26 1.40 7.58
N TYR A 106 17.66 1.95 8.74
CA TYR A 106 17.89 3.39 8.91
C TYR A 106 19.35 3.83 8.88
N ARG A 107 20.28 2.88 9.03
CA ARG A 107 21.72 3.12 8.86
C ARG A 107 21.98 3.72 7.48
N ILE A 108 22.50 4.94 7.43
CA ILE A 108 23.01 5.52 6.19
C ILE A 108 24.25 4.71 5.76
N HIS A 109 24.23 4.23 4.52
CA HIS A 109 25.40 3.68 3.86
C HIS A 109 26.23 4.82 3.26
N GLU A 110 27.24 5.28 4.00
CA GLU A 110 28.30 6.14 3.45
C GLU A 110 29.02 5.36 2.33
N LYS A 111 29.21 5.98 1.16
CA LYS A 111 29.82 5.30 0.00
C LYS A 111 31.35 5.23 0.16
N PRO A 112 32.00 4.12 -0.26
CA PRO A 112 31.48 3.12 -1.20
C PRO A 112 31.57 1.65 -0.71
N ASP A 113 30.71 1.24 0.22
CA ASP A 113 30.46 -0.20 0.49
C ASP A 113 29.22 -0.72 -0.25
N ASN A 114 29.44 -1.22 -1.47
CA ASN A 114 28.63 -2.18 -2.23
C ASN A 114 27.10 -1.95 -2.42
N PHE A 115 26.55 -0.77 -2.15
CA PHE A 115 25.12 -0.47 -2.36
C PHE A 115 24.86 0.09 -3.78
N GLU A 116 24.51 -0.79 -4.73
CA GLU A 116 24.18 -0.41 -6.10
C GLU A 116 22.68 -0.06 -6.26
N ALA A 117 22.34 1.23 -6.23
CA ALA A 117 20.96 1.70 -6.33
C ALA A 117 20.29 1.35 -7.68
N LYS A 118 19.29 0.46 -7.64
CA LYS A 118 18.43 0.07 -8.79
C LYS A 118 17.18 0.93 -8.90
N TRP A 119 16.65 1.38 -7.77
CA TRP A 119 15.45 2.22 -7.68
C TRP A 119 15.66 3.37 -6.71
N LYS A 120 14.92 4.45 -6.92
CA LYS A 120 14.83 5.61 -6.01
C LYS A 120 13.39 5.80 -5.60
N GLY A 121 13.17 6.23 -4.36
CA GLY A 121 11.85 6.58 -3.86
C GLY A 121 11.88 7.78 -2.94
N LYS A 122 10.74 8.46 -2.83
CA LYS A 122 10.59 9.65 -1.97
C LYS A 122 9.16 9.80 -1.47
N CYS A 123 9.00 10.43 -0.29
CA CYS A 123 7.69 10.86 0.16
C CYS A 123 7.15 12.00 -0.72
N HIS A 124 5.85 12.32 -0.61
CA HIS A 124 5.19 13.30 -1.48
C HIS A 124 5.88 14.68 -1.49
N CYS A 125 6.36 15.16 -0.33
CA CYS A 125 7.07 16.44 -0.22
C CYS A 125 8.57 16.37 -0.57
N GLY A 126 9.15 15.18 -0.78
CA GLY A 126 10.59 15.02 -1.04
C GLY A 126 11.53 15.33 0.14
N SER A 127 11.01 15.47 1.36
CA SER A 127 11.84 15.59 2.58
C SER A 127 12.57 14.28 2.87
N VAL A 128 11.86 13.15 2.76
CA VAL A 128 12.41 11.80 2.88
C VAL A 128 12.70 11.22 1.50
N GLN A 129 13.91 10.72 1.30
CA GLN A 129 14.37 10.10 0.05
C GLN A 129 15.22 8.86 0.37
N TYR A 130 15.11 7.83 -0.46
CA TYR A 130 15.81 6.56 -0.29
C TYR A 130 16.13 5.90 -1.63
N GLU A 131 17.10 4.99 -1.60
CA GLU A 131 17.50 4.14 -2.72
C GLU A 131 17.30 2.66 -2.33
N LEU A 132 16.99 1.80 -3.32
CA LEU A 132 16.92 0.35 -3.14
C LEU A 132 18.02 -0.35 -3.95
N SER A 133 18.70 -1.33 -3.37
CA SER A 133 19.78 -2.09 -4.03
C SER A 133 19.30 -3.24 -4.91
N ARG A 134 18.04 -3.64 -4.77
CA ARG A 134 17.47 -4.85 -5.41
C ARG A 134 16.52 -4.47 -6.54
N ASP A 135 16.68 -5.08 -7.72
CA ASP A 135 15.90 -4.72 -8.92
C ASP A 135 14.45 -5.23 -8.88
N LYS A 136 14.18 -6.34 -8.18
CA LYS A 136 12.83 -6.86 -7.90
C LYS A 136 12.69 -7.19 -6.41
N PRO A 137 11.51 -6.98 -5.79
CA PRO A 137 11.26 -7.37 -4.41
C PRO A 137 11.22 -8.89 -4.25
N LEU A 138 11.32 -9.37 -3.01
CA LEU A 138 11.18 -10.78 -2.67
C LEU A 138 9.76 -11.29 -2.91
N ALA A 139 8.77 -10.43 -2.67
CA ALA A 139 7.38 -10.63 -3.04
C ALA A 139 6.68 -9.27 -3.17
N SER A 140 5.59 -9.18 -3.92
CA SER A 140 4.71 -8.02 -3.90
C SER A 140 3.24 -8.45 -3.85
N LYS A 141 2.45 -7.80 -2.99
CA LYS A 141 1.12 -8.25 -2.61
C LYS A 141 0.17 -7.07 -2.39
N TYR A 142 -1.11 -7.27 -2.67
CA TYR A 142 -2.18 -6.36 -2.26
C TYR A 142 -2.81 -6.87 -0.95
N CYS A 143 -2.90 -6.02 0.06
CA CYS A 143 -3.53 -6.33 1.34
C CYS A 143 -4.86 -5.59 1.47
N HIS A 144 -5.94 -6.34 1.62
CA HIS A 144 -7.31 -5.82 1.76
C HIS A 144 -7.79 -5.70 3.20
N CYS A 145 -6.95 -5.94 4.22
CA CYS A 145 -7.43 -5.87 5.60
C CYS A 145 -7.84 -4.44 5.98
N THR A 146 -8.92 -4.29 6.76
CA THR A 146 -9.50 -2.98 7.09
C THR A 146 -8.53 -2.03 7.80
N THR A 147 -7.53 -2.55 8.53
CA THR A 147 -6.43 -1.76 9.09
C THR A 147 -5.58 -1.12 7.99
N CYS A 148 -5.18 -1.89 6.97
CA CYS A 148 -4.39 -1.38 5.86
C CYS A 148 -5.19 -0.38 5.01
N GLN A 149 -6.47 -0.65 4.75
CA GLN A 149 -7.35 0.29 4.05
C GLN A 149 -7.41 1.66 4.77
N ARG A 150 -7.69 1.65 6.08
CA ARG A 150 -7.80 2.86 6.91
C ARG A 150 -6.49 3.62 7.01
N MET A 151 -5.36 2.93 7.21
CA MET A 151 -4.05 3.56 7.32
C MET A 151 -3.59 4.21 6.00
N HIS A 152 -4.02 3.70 4.85
CA HIS A 152 -3.64 4.23 3.54
C HIS A 152 -4.68 5.18 2.92
N GLY A 153 -5.90 5.23 3.47
CA GLY A 153 -7.03 5.94 2.84
C GLY A 153 -7.39 5.37 1.46
N ALA A 154 -7.17 4.07 1.25
CA ALA A 154 -7.22 3.42 -0.06
C ALA A 154 -7.99 2.08 0.00
N PRO A 155 -8.56 1.58 -1.13
CA PRO A 155 -9.28 0.30 -1.15
C PRO A 155 -8.45 -0.92 -0.75
N PHE A 156 -7.12 -0.84 -0.89
CA PHE A 156 -6.13 -1.83 -0.45
C PHE A 156 -4.75 -1.18 -0.32
N GLN A 157 -3.84 -1.86 0.37
CA GLN A 157 -2.43 -1.48 0.47
C GLN A 157 -1.58 -2.34 -0.47
N TRP A 158 -0.75 -1.71 -1.32
CA TRP A 158 0.26 -2.40 -2.12
C TRP A 158 1.60 -2.40 -1.37
N ALA A 159 2.11 -3.58 -1.04
CA ALA A 159 3.42 -3.75 -0.39
C ALA A 159 4.36 -4.58 -1.27
N ALA A 160 5.64 -4.24 -1.22
CA ALA A 160 6.76 -4.99 -1.77
C ALA A 160 7.73 -5.34 -0.63
N ILE A 161 8.05 -6.62 -0.50
CA ILE A 161 8.86 -7.16 0.59
C ILE A 161 10.34 -7.09 0.20
N PHE A 162 11.15 -6.51 1.09
CA PHE A 162 12.60 -6.42 0.97
C PHE A 162 13.26 -6.78 2.31
N HIS A 163 14.55 -7.14 2.30
CA HIS A 163 15.32 -7.18 3.54
C HIS A 163 15.53 -5.76 4.07
N LYS A 164 15.91 -5.62 5.35
CA LYS A 164 16.21 -4.30 5.93
C LYS A 164 17.44 -3.66 5.28
N GLU A 165 18.34 -4.47 4.78
CA GLU A 165 19.61 -4.11 4.14
C GLU A 165 19.46 -3.75 2.65
N ASP A 166 18.28 -4.00 2.06
CA ASP A 166 17.98 -3.69 0.64
C ASP A 166 17.63 -2.19 0.42
N ILE A 167 17.49 -1.39 1.49
CA ILE A 167 17.16 0.05 1.45
C ILE A 167 18.27 0.91 2.08
N ASN A 168 18.49 2.09 1.53
CA ASN A 168 19.38 3.12 2.08
C ASN A 168 18.67 4.49 2.04
N PHE A 169 18.45 5.13 3.18
CA PHE A 169 17.91 6.49 3.20
C PHE A 169 19.00 7.50 2.83
N THR A 170 18.75 8.29 1.78
CA THR A 170 19.66 9.34 1.30
C THR A 170 19.31 10.73 1.85
N LYS A 171 18.08 10.91 2.35
CA LYS A 171 17.62 12.16 2.99
C LYS A 171 16.45 11.89 3.95
N GLY A 172 16.36 12.65 5.04
CA GLY A 172 15.14 12.74 5.86
C GLY A 172 14.84 11.52 6.73
N HIS A 173 15.80 10.63 6.98
CA HIS A 173 15.65 9.51 7.91
C HIS A 173 15.36 9.95 9.37
N HIS A 174 15.74 11.18 9.75
CA HIS A 174 15.35 11.83 11.00
C HIS A 174 13.91 12.40 10.97
N ASP A 175 13.37 12.68 9.78
CA ASP A 175 12.02 13.20 9.56
C ASP A 175 10.99 12.06 9.35
N LEU A 176 11.26 10.91 9.96
CA LEU A 176 10.36 9.76 10.00
C LEU A 176 9.51 9.81 11.27
N GLY A 177 8.29 9.30 11.16
CA GLY A 177 7.40 9.04 12.28
C GLY A 177 6.89 7.60 12.24
N TRP A 178 6.57 7.06 13.41
CA TRP A 178 6.11 5.68 13.57
C TRP A 178 4.68 5.61 14.08
N TYR A 179 4.02 4.50 13.79
CA TYR A 179 2.75 4.13 14.42
C TYR A 179 2.67 2.62 14.62
N ASP A 180 2.54 2.18 15.87
CA ASP A 180 2.16 0.82 16.24
C ASP A 180 0.62 0.74 16.27
N PRO A 181 -0.02 0.01 15.33
CA PRO A 181 -1.48 -0.09 15.27
C PRO A 181 -2.08 -1.02 16.35
N THR A 182 -1.25 -1.87 16.99
CA THR A 182 -1.66 -2.76 18.08
C THR A 182 -1.80 -1.97 19.37
N ASN A 183 -0.74 -1.24 19.75
CA ASN A 183 -0.71 -0.44 20.97
C ASN A 183 -1.25 0.99 20.77
N LYS A 184 -1.60 1.38 19.53
CA LYS A 184 -2.04 2.72 19.11
C LYS A 184 -1.06 3.83 19.52
N SER A 185 0.24 3.51 19.48
CA SER A 185 1.33 4.36 19.96
C SER A 185 2.17 4.90 18.81
N THR A 186 2.82 6.04 18.99
CA THR A 186 3.85 6.59 18.07
C THR A 186 5.27 6.12 18.40
N THR A 187 5.43 5.21 19.36
CA THR A 187 6.72 4.60 19.70
C THR A 187 7.20 3.60 18.64
N HIS A 188 8.52 3.48 18.48
CA HIS A 188 9.16 2.51 17.59
C HIS A 188 9.11 1.08 18.18
N HIS A 189 7.93 0.45 18.13
CA HIS A 189 7.71 -0.92 18.60
C HIS A 189 7.32 -1.81 17.41
N LEU A 190 8.11 -2.86 17.15
CA LEU A 190 7.97 -3.68 15.93
C LEU A 190 6.92 -4.79 16.07
N PRO A 191 6.04 -4.99 15.07
CA PRO A 191 6.00 -4.30 13.78
C PRO A 191 5.28 -2.94 13.84
N CYS A 192 5.85 -1.92 13.19
CA CYS A 192 5.26 -0.58 13.11
C CYS A 192 5.14 -0.06 11.68
N LYS A 193 4.25 0.91 11.50
CA LYS A 193 4.09 1.71 10.28
C LYS A 193 5.12 2.84 10.29
N VAL A 194 5.76 3.11 9.15
CA VAL A 194 6.76 4.17 8.97
C VAL A 194 6.24 5.17 7.94
N GLN A 195 6.25 6.46 8.30
CA GLN A 195 5.73 7.55 7.47
C GLN A 195 6.62 8.79 7.53
N CYS A 196 6.46 9.71 6.58
CA CYS A 196 7.09 11.03 6.67
C CYS A 196 6.42 11.88 7.77
N ALA A 197 7.19 12.44 8.70
CA ALA A 197 6.71 13.28 9.79
C ALA A 197 6.15 14.64 9.30
N TYR A 198 6.51 15.09 8.10
CA TYR A 198 5.95 16.30 7.48
C TYR A 198 4.62 16.01 6.77
N CYS A 199 4.67 15.37 5.60
CA CYS A 199 3.52 15.20 4.71
C CYS A 199 2.67 13.95 5.00
N ARG A 200 2.97 13.19 6.06
CA ARG A 200 2.28 11.96 6.48
C ARG A 200 2.19 10.84 5.43
N THR A 201 2.92 10.95 4.31
CA THR A 201 3.02 9.88 3.31
C THR A 201 3.50 8.59 3.99
N PRO A 202 2.72 7.49 3.96
CA PRO A 202 3.18 6.17 4.40
C PRO A 202 4.32 5.71 3.49
N ILE A 203 5.40 5.14 4.05
CA ILE A 203 6.60 4.74 3.30
C ILE A 203 6.77 3.21 3.30
N MET A 204 6.66 2.58 4.48
CA MET A 204 6.76 1.13 4.64
C MET A 204 6.14 0.67 5.96
N ASP A 205 5.89 -0.63 6.10
CA ASP A 205 5.89 -1.28 7.41
C ASP A 205 7.29 -1.78 7.72
N GLU A 206 7.75 -1.60 8.95
CA GLU A 206 8.94 -2.27 9.47
C GLU A 206 8.54 -3.51 10.27
N GLY A 207 8.91 -4.69 9.77
CA GLY A 207 8.83 -5.94 10.51
C GLY A 207 10.07 -6.19 11.36
N ARG A 208 10.17 -7.38 11.97
CA ARG A 208 11.37 -7.77 12.74
C ARG A 208 12.60 -7.91 11.85
N ASN A 209 12.45 -8.63 10.73
CA ASN A 209 13.55 -9.02 9.84
C ASN A 209 13.47 -8.37 8.43
N MET A 210 12.31 -7.82 8.07
CA MET A 210 11.97 -7.40 6.70
C MET A 210 11.30 -6.02 6.74
N ILE A 211 11.26 -5.33 5.60
CA ILE A 211 10.38 -4.18 5.36
C ILE A 211 9.31 -4.52 4.31
N LEU A 212 8.15 -3.90 4.44
CA LEU A 212 7.08 -3.93 3.44
C LEU A 212 6.96 -2.51 2.86
N LEU A 213 7.77 -2.21 1.85
CA LEU A 213 7.82 -0.91 1.19
C LEU A 213 6.58 -0.68 0.32
N PHE A 214 6.08 0.54 0.23
CA PHE A 214 4.94 0.88 -0.64
C PHE A 214 5.42 1.36 -2.02
N PRO A 215 5.21 0.59 -3.12
CA PRO A 215 5.85 0.89 -4.40
C PRO A 215 5.38 2.17 -5.10
N THR A 216 4.24 2.74 -4.70
CA THR A 216 3.71 3.99 -5.24
C THR A 216 4.65 5.18 -5.10
N LEU A 217 5.65 5.09 -4.21
CA LEU A 217 6.68 6.12 -3.99
C LEU A 217 7.92 5.98 -4.88
N ILE A 218 8.02 4.91 -5.67
CA ILE A 218 9.17 4.63 -6.52
C ILE A 218 9.13 5.51 -7.79
N GLU A 219 10.26 6.15 -8.09
CA GLU A 219 10.42 6.94 -9.30
C GLU A 219 10.33 6.05 -10.54
N GLY A 220 9.39 6.38 -11.43
CA GLY A 220 9.12 5.57 -12.63
C GLY A 220 8.28 4.31 -12.40
N ILE A 221 7.60 4.16 -11.25
CA ILE A 221 6.73 2.99 -10.98
C ILE A 221 5.65 2.74 -12.05
N ASN A 222 5.18 3.80 -12.71
CA ASN A 222 4.18 3.74 -13.79
C ASN A 222 4.76 3.32 -15.16
N THR A 223 6.08 3.27 -15.32
CA THR A 223 6.73 2.78 -16.56
C THR A 223 6.52 1.28 -16.74
N PRO A 224 6.68 0.72 -17.95
CA PRO A 224 6.66 -0.74 -18.15
C PRO A 224 7.64 -1.48 -17.23
N LYS A 225 8.89 -0.99 -17.10
CA LYS A 225 9.90 -1.58 -16.19
C LYS A 225 9.43 -1.54 -14.73
N GLY A 226 8.91 -0.41 -14.26
CA GLY A 226 8.41 -0.26 -12.89
C GLY A 226 7.23 -1.19 -12.58
N ARG A 227 6.25 -1.26 -13.48
CA ARG A 227 5.09 -2.15 -13.34
C ARG A 227 5.47 -3.64 -13.37
N GLU A 228 6.43 -4.04 -14.19
CA GLU A 228 6.94 -5.42 -14.20
C GLU A 228 7.74 -5.75 -12.94
N ALA A 229 8.64 -4.86 -12.52
CA ALA A 229 9.53 -5.10 -11.40
C ALA A 229 8.80 -5.23 -10.05
N PHE A 230 7.73 -4.47 -9.85
CA PHE A 230 6.93 -4.47 -8.61
C PHE A 230 5.57 -5.18 -8.76
N ALA A 231 5.34 -5.92 -9.85
CA ALA A 231 4.06 -6.60 -10.12
C ALA A 231 3.57 -7.40 -8.90
N ALA A 232 2.34 -7.12 -8.47
CA ALA A 232 1.72 -7.88 -7.39
C ALA A 232 1.47 -9.33 -7.83
N GLN A 233 1.62 -10.25 -6.89
CA GLN A 233 1.55 -11.69 -7.10
C GLN A 233 0.24 -12.30 -6.57
N CYS A 234 -0.40 -11.62 -5.62
CA CYS A 234 -1.63 -12.07 -4.98
C CYS A 234 -2.37 -10.94 -4.23
N HIS A 235 -3.63 -11.23 -3.87
CA HIS A 235 -4.38 -10.47 -2.87
C HIS A 235 -4.49 -11.25 -1.56
N MET A 236 -4.27 -10.60 -0.43
CA MET A 236 -4.47 -11.14 0.92
C MET A 236 -5.65 -10.47 1.61
N PHE A 237 -6.34 -11.20 2.48
CA PHE A 237 -7.54 -10.77 3.20
C PHE A 237 -8.70 -10.32 2.27
N TYR A 238 -8.84 -10.94 1.10
CA TYR A 238 -9.77 -10.53 0.04
C TYR A 238 -11.27 -10.44 0.45
N PRO A 239 -11.79 -11.21 1.43
CA PRO A 239 -13.15 -11.03 1.94
C PRO A 239 -13.40 -9.67 2.63
N GLN A 240 -12.36 -8.90 2.96
CA GLN A 240 -12.48 -7.54 3.53
C GLN A 240 -12.44 -6.43 2.48
N ARG A 241 -12.32 -6.76 1.19
CA ARG A 241 -12.28 -5.79 0.08
C ARG A 241 -13.49 -4.86 0.08
N VAL A 242 -13.29 -3.63 -0.39
CA VAL A 242 -14.37 -2.64 -0.63
C VAL A 242 -14.67 -2.44 -2.11
N VAL A 243 -13.91 -3.09 -2.99
CA VAL A 243 -14.11 -3.15 -4.45
C VAL A 243 -13.71 -4.54 -4.94
N ASP A 244 -14.42 -5.07 -5.92
CA ASP A 244 -14.04 -6.30 -6.61
C ASP A 244 -12.90 -6.03 -7.61
N ILE A 245 -11.92 -6.93 -7.66
CA ILE A 245 -10.75 -6.84 -8.56
C ILE A 245 -10.67 -8.15 -9.34
N LYS A 246 -10.80 -8.07 -10.66
CA LYS A 246 -10.74 -9.20 -11.59
C LYS A 246 -9.52 -9.03 -12.48
N ASP A 247 -8.40 -9.60 -12.05
CA ASP A 247 -7.06 -9.36 -12.59
C ASP A 247 -6.25 -10.65 -12.81
N GLY A 248 -6.84 -11.82 -12.56
CA GLY A 248 -6.21 -13.13 -12.70
C GLY A 248 -5.25 -13.50 -11.56
N LEU A 249 -5.06 -12.62 -10.56
CA LEU A 249 -4.17 -12.92 -9.44
C LEU A 249 -4.88 -13.76 -8.36
N PRO A 250 -4.19 -14.73 -7.74
CA PRO A 250 -4.76 -15.53 -6.65
C PRO A 250 -5.15 -14.64 -5.47
N LYS A 251 -6.35 -14.88 -4.96
CA LYS A 251 -6.98 -14.14 -3.86
C LYS A 251 -7.05 -15.07 -2.66
N PHE A 252 -6.59 -14.61 -1.49
CA PHE A 252 -6.56 -15.40 -0.25
C PHE A 252 -7.49 -14.81 0.80
N SER A 253 -8.15 -15.68 1.54
CA SER A 253 -9.06 -15.34 2.63
C SER A 253 -8.34 -14.67 3.81
N ARG A 254 -7.08 -15.04 4.07
CA ARG A 254 -6.17 -14.38 5.03
C ARG A 254 -4.78 -14.20 4.42
N LEU A 255 -3.75 -14.75 5.03
CA LEU A 255 -2.37 -14.74 4.55
C LEU A 255 -2.18 -15.78 3.44
N GLN A 256 -1.38 -15.42 2.44
CA GLN A 256 -0.91 -16.34 1.41
C GLN A 256 -0.24 -17.57 2.06
N ASP A 257 -0.48 -18.75 1.49
CA ASP A 257 0.08 -20.05 1.90
C ASP A 257 -0.32 -20.52 3.32
N GLU A 258 -1.24 -19.80 3.99
CA GLU A 258 -1.76 -20.15 5.33
C GLU A 258 -3.30 -20.17 5.41
N SER A 259 -3.98 -19.98 4.28
CA SER A 259 -5.43 -19.85 4.23
C SER A 259 -6.00 -20.24 2.88
N ASP A 260 -7.31 -20.49 2.84
CA ASP A 260 -8.05 -20.80 1.63
C ASP A 260 -8.03 -19.65 0.63
N LEU A 261 -8.10 -20.03 -0.65
CA LEU A 261 -8.31 -19.13 -1.77
C LEU A 261 -9.73 -18.53 -1.73
N CYS A 262 -9.91 -17.43 -2.45
CA CYS A 262 -11.20 -16.88 -2.80
C CYS A 262 -11.42 -17.01 -4.31
N ASP A 263 -12.66 -17.25 -4.71
CA ASP A 263 -13.07 -17.22 -6.11
C ASP A 263 -12.85 -15.81 -6.71
N GLU A 264 -12.56 -15.72 -8.00
CA GLU A 264 -12.34 -14.42 -8.65
C GLU A 264 -13.65 -13.71 -9.03
N GLU A 265 -14.69 -14.46 -9.39
CA GLU A 265 -15.95 -13.92 -9.89
C GLU A 265 -16.91 -13.54 -8.77
N THR A 266 -17.02 -14.37 -7.72
CA THR A 266 -17.85 -14.12 -6.53
C THR A 266 -17.06 -13.50 -5.38
N GLY A 267 -15.76 -13.81 -5.25
CA GLY A 267 -14.95 -13.43 -4.10
C GLY A 267 -15.34 -14.13 -2.79
N GLU A 268 -16.09 -15.23 -2.88
CA GLU A 268 -16.37 -16.15 -1.76
C GLU A 268 -15.15 -17.04 -1.47
N VAL A 269 -15.10 -17.66 -0.29
CA VAL A 269 -13.98 -18.52 0.12
C VAL A 269 -14.16 -19.94 -0.41
N LEU A 270 -13.12 -20.49 -1.02
CA LEU A 270 -13.08 -21.85 -1.56
C LEU A 270 -12.53 -22.80 -0.50
N GLU A 271 -13.41 -23.35 0.34
CA GLU A 271 -13.04 -24.21 1.47
C GLU A 271 -12.18 -25.42 1.08
N GLY A 272 -11.20 -25.77 1.93
CA GLY A 272 -10.32 -26.92 1.72
C GLY A 272 -9.21 -26.68 0.68
N THR A 273 -8.94 -25.42 0.34
CA THR A 273 -7.81 -25.02 -0.51
C THR A 273 -6.57 -24.65 0.31
N ASN A 274 -6.70 -24.38 1.61
CA ASN A 274 -5.60 -24.11 2.54
C ASN A 274 -4.51 -25.21 2.51
N PRO A 275 -3.26 -24.92 2.07
CA PRO A 275 -2.20 -25.92 1.97
C PRO A 275 -1.86 -26.58 3.31
N LYS A 276 -1.77 -25.79 4.40
CA LYS A 276 -1.37 -26.27 5.74
C LYS A 276 -2.39 -27.21 6.37
N GLU A 277 -3.64 -27.19 5.91
CA GLU A 277 -4.67 -28.15 6.35
C GLU A 277 -4.61 -29.46 5.58
N LYS A 278 -4.14 -29.44 4.32
CA LYS A 278 -3.90 -30.68 3.55
C LYS A 278 -2.73 -31.45 4.12
N GLU A 279 -1.60 -30.78 4.34
CA GLU A 279 -0.40 -31.37 4.95
C GLU A 279 -0.71 -32.05 6.30
N LYS A 280 -1.53 -31.42 7.15
CA LYS A 280 -1.98 -32.03 8.43
C LYS A 280 -2.86 -33.25 8.23
N LYS A 281 -3.85 -33.19 7.34
CA LYS A 281 -4.77 -34.31 7.08
C LYS A 281 -4.07 -35.51 6.44
N GLU A 282 -3.02 -35.26 5.66
CA GLU A 282 -2.17 -36.29 5.07
C GLU A 282 -1.26 -36.92 6.14
N GLY A 283 -0.58 -36.11 6.96
CA GLY A 283 0.26 -36.61 8.07
C GLY A 283 -0.51 -37.41 9.14
N GLU A 284 -1.68 -36.93 9.58
CA GLU A 284 -2.57 -37.66 10.51
C GLU A 284 -3.15 -38.96 9.90
N GLY A 285 -3.09 -39.10 8.57
CA GLY A 285 -3.49 -40.31 7.83
C GLY A 285 -2.38 -41.37 7.73
N GLU A 286 -1.11 -40.97 7.81
CA GLU A 286 0.03 -41.89 7.84
C GLU A 286 0.31 -42.40 9.26
N GLU A 287 0.19 -41.56 10.30
CA GLU A 287 0.47 -41.91 11.71
C GLU A 287 -0.56 -42.90 12.33
N LYS A 288 -1.61 -43.28 11.58
CA LYS A 288 -2.67 -44.21 12.00
C LYS A 288 -2.56 -45.62 11.38
N LYS A 289 -1.40 -45.97 10.81
CA LYS A 289 -1.20 -47.21 10.05
C LYS A 289 -0.27 -48.26 10.67
N ASP A 290 0.31 -47.97 11.84
CA ASP A 290 1.20 -48.87 12.60
C ASP A 290 0.51 -49.44 13.87
#